data_AF-A0A8J7CFX9-F1
#
_entry.id   AF-A0A8J7CFX9-F1
#
_cell.length_a   1.000
_cell.length_b   1.000
_cell.length_c   1.000
_cell.angle_alpha   90.00
_cell.angle_beta   90.00
_cell.angle_gamma   90.00
#
_symmetry.space_group_name_H-M   'P 1'
#
loop_
_entity.id
_entity.type
_entity.pdbx_description
1 polymer ?
#
loop_
_entity_poly.entity_id
_entity_poly.type
_entity_poly.pdbx_seq_one_letter_code
_entity_poly.pdbx_strand_id
1 'polypeptide(L)'
;MNPNNQGKSAQPQPTDPYEQILFRGYTEDEIAEIKILMENWDKATYSTLALSIVDHADRHDFENNYLKYLRKAKNFNKKGARKKILSDGAVRWNKGNEFLIERNGKIVSYGEN
;
A
#
# COMPACT_ATOMS: atom_id res chain seq x y z
N MET A 1 -25.09 -36.32 28.27
CA MET A 1 -24.05 -35.54 28.98
C MET A 1 -23.18 -34.91 27.92
N ASN A 2 -23.07 -33.58 27.95
CA ASN A 2 -22.47 -32.75 26.91
C ASN A 2 -20.94 -32.94 26.79
N PRO A 3 -20.37 -32.84 25.58
CA PRO A 3 -18.93 -32.78 25.39
C PRO A 3 -18.39 -31.38 25.73
N ASN A 4 -17.46 -31.35 26.68
CA ASN A 4 -16.52 -30.25 26.92
C ASN A 4 -15.49 -30.21 25.78
N ASN A 5 -15.22 -29.05 25.18
CA ASN A 5 -14.03 -28.26 25.53
C ASN A 5 -13.75 -27.12 24.56
N GLN A 6 -13.67 -25.94 25.16
CA GLN A 6 -12.64 -24.91 24.94
C GLN A 6 -12.68 -24.12 23.63
N GLY A 7 -13.25 -22.92 23.76
CA GLY A 7 -13.09 -21.83 22.81
C GLY A 7 -11.60 -21.56 22.56
N LYS A 8 -11.24 -21.58 21.28
CA LYS A 8 -9.96 -21.08 20.78
C LYS A 8 -9.88 -19.58 21.11
N SER A 9 -9.11 -19.23 22.14
CA SER A 9 -8.61 -17.87 22.32
C SER A 9 -7.79 -17.52 21.08
N ALA A 10 -8.35 -16.66 20.22
CA ALA A 10 -7.62 -16.08 19.11
C ALA A 10 -6.44 -15.29 19.68
N GLN A 11 -5.23 -15.83 19.58
CA GLN A 11 -4.02 -15.05 19.85
C GLN A 11 -4.02 -13.85 18.88
N PRO A 12 -3.82 -12.61 19.35
CA PRO A 12 -3.66 -11.48 18.44
C PRO A 12 -2.46 -11.80 17.55
N GLN A 13 -2.69 -11.79 16.24
CA GLN A 13 -1.62 -11.99 15.26
C GLN A 13 -0.48 -11.01 15.57
N PRO A 14 0.81 -11.41 15.42
CA PRO A 14 1.91 -10.45 15.54
C PRO A 14 1.63 -9.30 14.58
N THR A 15 1.43 -8.11 15.14
CA THR A 15 1.16 -6.90 14.36
C THR A 15 2.36 -6.65 13.48
N ASP A 16 2.15 -6.54 12.17
CA ASP A 16 3.22 -6.26 11.22
C ASP A 16 3.97 -4.99 11.68
N PRO A 17 5.30 -5.03 11.92
CA PRO A 17 6.04 -3.87 12.38
C PRO A 17 5.89 -2.67 11.43
N TYR A 18 5.66 -2.91 10.14
CA TYR A 18 5.44 -1.84 9.17
C TYR A 18 4.03 -1.26 9.22
N GLU A 19 3.03 -1.99 9.72
CA GLU A 19 1.72 -1.39 10.03
C GLU A 19 1.85 -0.38 11.18
N GLN A 20 2.68 -0.66 12.19
CA GLN A 20 2.93 0.27 13.28
C GLN A 20 3.56 1.57 12.76
N ILE A 21 4.48 1.48 11.81
CA ILE A 21 5.09 2.65 11.14
C ILE A 21 4.04 3.39 10.30
N LEU A 22 3.31 2.64 9.46
CA LEU A 22 2.33 3.19 8.52
C LEU A 22 1.20 3.96 9.22
N PHE A 23 0.79 3.52 10.41
CA PHE A 23 -0.29 4.13 11.19
C PHE A 23 0.21 5.13 12.26
N ARG A 24 1.52 5.27 12.44
CA ARG A 24 2.08 6.08 13.52
C ARG A 24 1.70 7.56 13.37
N GLY A 25 1.11 8.11 14.43
CA GLY A 25 0.80 9.55 14.50
C GLY A 25 -0.47 9.96 13.74
N TYR A 26 -1.18 9.01 13.13
CA TYR A 26 -2.47 9.26 12.48
C TYR A 26 -3.64 9.04 13.45
N THR A 27 -4.73 9.77 13.20
CA THR A 27 -6.01 9.59 13.89
C THR A 27 -6.72 8.31 13.46
N GLU A 28 -7.74 7.87 14.21
CA GLU A 28 -8.52 6.66 13.86
C GLU A 28 -9.17 6.76 12.47
N ASP A 29 -9.70 7.93 12.13
CA ASP A 29 -10.30 8.20 10.81
C ASP A 29 -9.26 8.12 9.68
N GLU A 30 -8.08 8.68 9.89
CA GLU A 30 -6.97 8.60 8.94
C GLU A 30 -6.46 7.17 8.78
N ILE A 31 -6.35 6.41 9.87
CA ILE A 31 -5.97 4.99 9.84
C ILE A 31 -7.01 4.18 9.06
N ALA A 32 -8.31 4.45 9.27
CA ALA A 32 -9.38 3.83 8.50
C ALA A 32 -9.24 4.13 7.00
N GLU A 33 -8.93 5.38 6.65
CA GLU A 33 -8.67 5.76 5.26
C GLU A 33 -7.44 5.05 4.68
N ILE A 34 -6.32 4.99 5.42
CA ILE A 34 -5.11 4.27 4.99
C ILE A 34 -5.48 2.82 4.66
N LYS A 35 -6.22 2.13 5.52
CA LYS A 35 -6.66 0.74 5.30
C LYS A 35 -7.48 0.60 4.02
N ILE A 36 -8.45 1.49 3.78
CA ILE A 36 -9.25 1.50 2.54
C ILE A 36 -8.36 1.74 1.32
N LEU A 37 -7.39 2.64 1.41
CA LEU A 37 -6.47 2.93 0.30
C LEU A 37 -5.58 1.73 -0.01
N MET A 38 -5.06 1.04 1.02
CA MET A 38 -4.22 -0.16 0.91
C MET A 38 -4.90 -1.29 0.12
N GLU A 39 -6.22 -1.39 0.13
CA GLU A 39 -6.93 -2.40 -0.66
C GLU A 39 -6.63 -2.31 -2.17
N ASN A 40 -6.21 -1.14 -2.66
CA ASN A 40 -5.85 -0.94 -4.07
C ASN A 40 -4.39 -1.30 -4.40
N TRP A 41 -3.62 -1.73 -3.40
CA TRP A 41 -2.19 -2.01 -3.54
C TRP A 41 -1.89 -3.51 -3.57
N ASP A 42 -0.74 -3.85 -4.13
CA ASP A 42 -0.17 -5.19 -4.13
C ASP A 42 1.23 -5.14 -3.48
N LYS A 43 1.57 -6.19 -2.73
CA LYS A 43 2.85 -6.28 -2.04
C LYS A 43 4.02 -6.61 -2.98
N ALA A 44 3.75 -6.95 -4.24
CA ALA A 44 4.70 -7.47 -5.21
C ALA A 44 5.59 -8.58 -4.62
N THR A 45 6.88 -8.30 -4.46
CA THR A 45 7.87 -9.25 -3.92
C THR A 45 8.12 -9.09 -2.42
N TYR A 46 7.51 -8.10 -1.76
CA TYR A 46 7.69 -7.86 -0.33
C TYR A 46 6.98 -8.94 0.51
N SER A 47 7.48 -9.13 1.74
CA SER A 47 6.89 -10.04 2.71
C SER A 47 5.45 -9.62 3.04
N THR A 48 5.24 -8.34 3.32
CA THR A 48 3.94 -7.75 3.67
C THR A 48 3.60 -6.53 2.82
N LEU A 49 2.30 -6.19 2.79
CA LEU A 49 1.81 -5.03 2.07
C LEU A 49 2.27 -3.72 2.71
N ALA A 50 2.26 -3.63 4.04
CA ALA A 50 2.70 -2.44 4.75
C ALA A 50 4.19 -2.16 4.51
N LEU A 51 5.04 -3.20 4.50
CA LEU A 51 6.45 -3.06 4.12
C LEU A 51 6.59 -2.47 2.70
N SER A 52 5.86 -3.03 1.72
CA SER A 52 5.89 -2.51 0.34
C SER A 52 5.57 -1.02 0.28
N ILE A 53 4.51 -0.59 0.97
CA ILE A 53 4.05 0.79 0.96
C ILE A 53 5.04 1.73 1.66
N VAL A 54 5.52 1.36 2.85
CA VAL A 54 6.49 2.17 3.63
C VAL A 54 7.77 2.34 2.81
N ASP A 55 8.35 1.25 2.32
CA ASP A 55 9.61 1.29 1.59
C ASP A 55 9.51 2.08 0.28
N HIS A 56 8.40 1.95 -0.46
CA HIS A 56 8.17 2.76 -1.66
C HIS A 56 7.90 4.23 -1.35
N ALA A 57 7.15 4.55 -0.28
CA ALA A 57 6.90 5.93 0.12
C ALA A 57 8.21 6.62 0.54
N ASP A 58 9.05 5.95 1.33
CA ASP A 58 10.33 6.49 1.80
C ASP A 58 11.28 6.74 0.62
N ARG A 59 11.34 5.82 -0.36
CA ARG A 59 12.14 5.98 -1.60
C ARG A 59 11.66 7.10 -2.52
N HIS A 60 10.46 7.66 -2.28
CA HIS A 60 9.85 8.70 -3.10
C HIS A 60 9.55 9.99 -2.32
N ASP A 61 10.28 10.24 -1.22
CA ASP A 61 10.19 11.46 -0.41
C ASP A 61 8.86 11.65 0.33
N PHE A 62 8.18 10.55 0.67
CA PHE A 62 6.97 10.54 1.51
C PHE A 62 7.22 9.93 2.90
N GLU A 63 8.47 9.88 3.36
CA GLU A 63 8.81 9.41 4.70
C GLU A 63 7.95 10.16 5.75
N ASN A 64 7.33 9.41 6.66
CA ASN A 64 6.39 9.92 7.67
C ASN A 64 5.12 10.62 7.12
N ASN A 65 4.83 10.52 5.82
CA ASN A 65 3.61 11.07 5.21
C ASN A 65 2.93 10.06 4.26
N TYR A 66 2.74 8.84 4.78
CA TYR A 66 2.19 7.71 4.05
C TYR A 66 0.75 7.91 3.57
N LEU A 67 -0.10 8.61 4.34
CA LEU A 67 -1.45 8.91 3.89
C LEU A 67 -1.46 9.80 2.64
N LYS A 68 -0.58 10.81 2.58
CA LYS A 68 -0.43 11.65 1.39
C LYS A 68 0.04 10.83 0.19
N TYR A 69 1.02 9.94 0.39
CA TYR A 69 1.49 9.02 -0.64
C TYR A 69 0.36 8.20 -1.26
N LEU A 70 -0.43 7.54 -0.41
CA LEU A 70 -1.57 6.71 -0.82
C LEU A 70 -2.65 7.53 -1.53
N ARG A 71 -2.97 8.73 -1.04
CA ARG A 71 -3.93 9.65 -1.68
C ARG A 71 -3.46 10.09 -3.06
N LYS A 72 -2.18 10.46 -3.22
CA LYS A 72 -1.64 10.86 -4.53
C LYS A 72 -1.68 9.70 -5.52
N ALA A 73 -1.30 8.50 -5.09
CA ALA A 73 -1.37 7.31 -5.93
C ALA A 73 -2.81 7.00 -6.39
N LYS A 74 -3.80 7.04 -5.48
CA LYS A 74 -5.23 6.87 -5.83
C LYS A 74 -5.72 7.92 -6.82
N ASN A 75 -5.26 9.17 -6.66
CA ASN A 75 -5.67 10.30 -7.49
C ASN A 75 -4.86 10.43 -8.80
N PHE A 76 -3.93 9.51 -9.08
CA PHE A 76 -3.12 9.55 -10.28
C PHE A 76 -4.00 9.46 -11.54
N ASN A 77 -3.99 10.51 -12.35
CA ASN A 77 -4.84 10.59 -13.54
C ASN A 77 -4.17 9.96 -14.76
N LYS A 78 -4.58 8.74 -15.12
CA LYS A 78 -4.09 7.99 -16.28
C LYS A 78 -4.45 8.61 -17.64
N LYS A 79 -5.43 9.52 -17.72
CA LYS A 79 -5.79 10.17 -18.99
C LYS A 79 -4.61 11.00 -19.50
N GLY A 80 -4.14 10.68 -20.70
CA GLY A 80 -2.97 11.32 -21.32
C GLY A 80 -1.62 10.89 -20.73
N ALA A 81 -1.59 9.91 -19.83
CA ALA A 81 -0.34 9.34 -19.33
C ALA A 81 0.29 8.42 -20.39
N ARG A 82 1.62 8.44 -20.50
CA ARG A 82 2.39 7.52 -21.34
C ARG A 82 2.44 6.15 -20.68
N LYS A 83 1.91 5.14 -21.35
CA LYS A 83 1.91 3.74 -20.90
C LYS A 83 3.19 3.03 -21.37
N LYS A 84 3.88 2.35 -20.45
CA LYS A 84 5.01 1.45 -20.74
C LYS A 84 4.79 0.12 -20.05
N ILE A 85 4.87 -0.98 -20.79
CA ILE A 85 4.88 -2.33 -20.22
C ILE A 85 6.32 -2.65 -19.81
N LEU A 86 6.51 -3.07 -18.57
CA LEU A 86 7.80 -3.47 -18.00
C LEU A 86 8.09 -4.95 -18.29
N SER A 87 9.35 -5.35 -18.15
CA SER A 87 9.80 -6.73 -18.46
C SER A 87 9.15 -7.81 -17.60
N ASP A 88 8.65 -7.44 -16.42
CA ASP A 88 7.97 -8.30 -15.46
C ASP A 88 6.43 -8.32 -15.67
N GLY A 89 5.92 -7.69 -16.73
CA GLY A 89 4.50 -7.59 -17.04
C GLY A 89 3.76 -6.48 -16.28
N ALA A 90 4.42 -5.73 -15.40
CA ALA A 90 3.82 -4.56 -14.78
C ALA A 90 3.65 -3.42 -15.80
N VAL A 91 2.70 -2.54 -15.55
CA VAL A 91 2.41 -1.38 -16.39
C VAL A 91 2.82 -0.12 -15.64
N ARG A 92 3.77 0.62 -16.21
CA ARG A 92 4.12 1.96 -15.74
C ARG A 92 3.38 3.02 -16.55
N TRP A 93 2.61 3.84 -15.87
CA TRP A 93 2.01 5.06 -16.39
C TRP A 93 2.88 6.24 -15.99
N ASN A 94 3.28 7.09 -16.93
CA ASN A 94 4.05 8.30 -16.67
C ASN A 94 3.26 9.54 -17.10
N LYS A 95 3.18 10.56 -16.24
CA LYS A 95 2.50 11.80 -16.54
C LYS A 95 3.21 12.98 -15.89
N GLY A 96 3.75 13.88 -16.72
CA GLY A 96 4.60 14.96 -16.22
C GLY A 96 5.79 14.39 -15.48
N ASN A 97 6.00 14.84 -14.24
CA ASN A 97 7.03 14.29 -13.36
C ASN A 97 6.58 13.08 -12.54
N GLU A 98 5.32 12.65 -12.61
CA GLU A 98 4.80 11.57 -11.77
C GLU A 98 4.71 10.25 -12.53
N PHE A 99 4.76 9.14 -11.80
CA PHE A 99 4.48 7.82 -12.34
C PHE A 99 3.66 6.95 -11.38
N LEU A 100 2.95 5.98 -11.97
CA LEU A 100 2.22 4.93 -11.27
C LEU A 100 2.57 3.58 -11.91
N ILE A 101 3.00 2.62 -11.12
CA ILE A 101 3.26 1.24 -11.54
C ILE A 101 2.12 0.38 -11.02
N GLU A 102 1.49 -0.37 -11.92
CA GLU A 102 0.41 -1.28 -11.61
C GLU A 102 0.71 -2.69 -12.10
N ARG A 103 0.23 -3.69 -11.36
CA ARG A 103 0.23 -5.09 -11.78
C ARG A 103 -1.14 -5.68 -11.48
N ASN A 104 -1.76 -6.31 -12.47
CA ASN A 104 -3.09 -6.92 -12.34
C ASN A 104 -4.17 -5.96 -11.77
N GLY A 105 -4.09 -4.68 -12.11
CA GLY A 105 -5.04 -3.66 -11.63
C GLY A 105 -4.81 -3.16 -10.20
N LYS A 106 -3.74 -3.61 -9.53
CA LYS A 106 -3.30 -3.11 -8.23
C LYS A 106 -2.06 -2.24 -8.36
N ILE A 107 -1.94 -1.24 -7.49
CA ILE A 107 -0.79 -0.35 -7.42
C ILE A 107 0.37 -1.09 -6.74
N VAL A 108 1.55 -1.04 -7.36
CA VAL A 108 2.79 -1.58 -6.79
C VAL A 108 3.69 -0.43 -6.31
N SER A 109 3.69 0.69 -7.02
CA SER A 109 4.50 1.86 -6.69
C SER A 109 3.86 3.11 -7.29
N TYR A 110 3.96 4.21 -6.56
CA TYR A 110 3.78 5.57 -7.05
C TYR A 110 5.03 6.37 -6.73
N GLY A 111 5.35 7.40 -7.52
CA GLY A 111 6.48 8.27 -7.27
C GLY A 111 6.61 9.41 -8.26
N GLU A 112 7.61 10.25 -8.04
CA GLU A 112 8.04 11.32 -8.95
C GLU A 112 9.37 10.90 -9.60
N ASN A 113 9.61 11.30 -10.86
CA ASN A 113 10.82 11.01 -11.65
C ASN A 113 11.96 11.99 -11.34
#